data_AF-A0A8J6KVU0-F1
#
_entry.id   AF-A0A8J6KVU0-F1
#
_cell.length_a   1.000
_cell.length_b   1.000
_cell.length_c   1.000
_cell.angle_alpha   90.00
_cell.angle_beta   90.00
_cell.angle_gamma   90.00
#
_symmetry.space_group_name_H-M   'P 1'
#
loop_
_entity.id
_entity.type
_entity.pdbx_description
1 polymer ?
#
loop_
_entity_poly.entity_id
_entity_poly.type
_entity_poly.pdbx_seq_one_letter_code
_entity_poly.pdbx_strand_id
1 'polypeptide(L)'
;MAEDADMRNELEEMQRRADQLADELLKERQATTILLENYCTCCGGRPDLCRLKSSDAYKKAWGNNQDGVVASQPARVVDEREQMAISGGFIRRVTNDARENEMDENLEQVSGIIGNLRHMALDMGNEIDTQNRQIDRIMEKADSNKTRIDEANQRATKMLGSG
;
A
#
# COMPACT_ATOMS: atom_id res chain seq x y z
N MET A 1 -18.46 3.13 47.70
CA MET A 1 -19.36 2.07 47.18
C MET A 1 -20.52 2.64 46.36
N ALA A 2 -21.10 3.81 46.70
CA ALA A 2 -22.13 4.44 45.88
C ALA A 2 -21.59 5.02 44.55
N GLU A 3 -20.41 5.65 44.56
CA GLU A 3 -19.79 6.25 43.36
C GLU A 3 -19.36 5.23 42.30
N ASP A 4 -19.00 4.00 42.72
CA ASP A 4 -18.64 2.90 41.82
C ASP A 4 -19.88 2.31 41.11
N ALA A 5 -21.05 2.35 41.76
CA ALA A 5 -22.30 1.91 41.15
C ALA A 5 -22.83 2.93 40.12
N ASP A 6 -22.66 4.23 40.39
CA ASP A 6 -23.07 5.30 39.48
C ASP A 6 -22.22 5.30 38.20
N MET A 7 -20.90 5.18 38.32
CA MET A 7 -20.00 5.05 37.16
C MET A 7 -20.30 3.81 36.31
N ARG A 8 -20.66 2.68 36.93
CA ARG A 8 -21.05 1.47 36.19
C ARG A 8 -22.36 1.66 35.43
N ASN A 9 -23.32 2.38 36.01
CA ASN A 9 -24.59 2.70 35.36
C ASN A 9 -24.41 3.68 34.19
N GLU A 10 -23.55 4.69 34.33
CA GLU A 10 -23.20 5.59 33.23
C GLU A 10 -22.44 4.88 32.09
N LEU A 11 -21.54 3.95 32.43
CA LEU A 11 -20.86 3.11 31.44
C LEU A 11 -21.84 2.19 30.70
N GLU A 12 -22.80 1.59 31.39
CA GLU A 12 -23.86 0.79 30.76
C GLU A 12 -24.75 1.65 29.83
N GLU A 13 -25.06 2.88 30.23
CA GLU A 13 -25.83 3.80 29.39
C GLU A 13 -25.04 4.24 28.15
N MET A 14 -23.76 4.60 28.31
CA MET A 14 -22.88 4.92 27.19
C MET A 14 -22.73 3.75 26.23
N GLN A 15 -22.60 2.53 26.76
CA GLN A 15 -22.50 1.34 25.94
C GLN A 15 -23.79 1.07 25.16
N ARG A 16 -24.96 1.22 25.80
CA ARG A 16 -26.26 1.13 25.10
C ARG A 16 -26.41 2.16 24.00
N ARG A 17 -25.97 3.41 24.22
CA ARG A 17 -26.01 4.46 23.20
C ARG A 17 -25.04 4.15 22.04
N ALA A 18 -23.86 3.60 22.34
CA ALA A 18 -22.91 3.18 21.32
C ALA A 18 -23.46 2.03 20.46
N ASP A 19 -24.11 1.05 21.09
CA ASP A 19 -24.74 -0.08 20.39
C ASP A 19 -25.91 0.39 19.51
N GLN A 20 -26.73 1.34 19.98
CA GLN A 20 -27.82 1.94 19.19
C GLN A 20 -27.29 2.68 17.95
N LEU A 21 -26.23 3.49 18.10
CA LEU A 21 -25.59 4.18 16.99
C LEU A 21 -24.97 3.19 15.99
N ALA A 22 -24.35 2.11 16.48
CA ALA A 22 -23.80 1.07 15.62
C ALA A 22 -24.89 0.38 14.79
N ASP A 23 -26.04 0.08 15.39
CA ASP A 23 -27.19 -0.52 14.71
C ASP A 23 -27.83 0.42 13.68
N GLU A 24 -27.98 1.71 14.00
CA GLU A 24 -28.52 2.72 13.08
C GLU A 24 -27.59 2.93 11.87
N LEU A 25 -26.28 3.07 12.10
CA LEU A 25 -25.29 3.17 11.04
C LEU A 25 -25.25 1.91 10.16
N LEU A 26 -25.40 0.73 10.77
CA LEU A 26 -25.46 -0.52 10.00
C LEU A 26 -26.71 -0.57 9.12
N LYS A 27 -27.88 -0.17 9.64
CA LYS A 27 -29.15 -0.12 8.87
C LYS A 27 -29.08 0.92 7.74
N GLU A 28 -28.55 2.10 8.01
CA GLU A 28 -28.37 3.15 6.99
C GLU A 28 -27.38 2.70 5.91
N ARG A 29 -26.26 2.09 6.31
CA ARG A 29 -25.29 1.49 5.40
C ARG A 29 -25.90 0.36 4.57
N GLN A 30 -26.75 -0.49 5.16
CA GLN A 30 -27.45 -1.55 4.44
C GLN A 30 -28.45 -0.98 3.44
N ALA A 31 -29.25 0.02 3.83
CA ALA A 31 -30.22 0.66 2.94
C ALA A 31 -29.54 1.35 1.74
N THR A 32 -28.44 2.07 1.98
CA THR A 32 -27.64 2.70 0.92
C THR A 32 -26.97 1.66 0.02
N THR A 33 -26.47 0.55 0.59
CA THR A 33 -25.89 -0.57 -0.18
C THR A 33 -26.95 -1.24 -1.05
N ILE A 34 -28.14 -1.54 -0.53
CA ILE A 34 -29.25 -2.16 -1.27
C ILE A 34 -29.74 -1.25 -2.40
N LEU A 35 -29.78 0.07 -2.18
CA LEU A 35 -30.15 1.04 -3.22
C LEU A 35 -29.11 1.09 -4.36
N LEU A 36 -27.82 1.01 -4.00
CA LEU A 36 -26.71 0.97 -4.95
C LEU A 36 -26.61 -0.38 -5.69
N GLU A 37 -26.94 -1.48 -5.02
CA GLU A 37 -26.94 -2.83 -5.61
C GLU A 37 -28.13 -3.05 -6.57
N ASN A 38 -29.31 -2.50 -6.25
CA ASN A 38 -30.51 -2.67 -7.08
C ASN A 38 -30.68 -1.63 -8.19
N TYR A 39 -29.92 -0.53 -8.16
CA TYR A 39 -30.06 0.53 -9.15
C TYR A 39 -28.70 0.96 -9.70
N CYS A 40 -28.09 0.14 -10.59
CA CYS A 40 -27.15 0.73 -11.54
C CYS A 40 -27.97 1.58 -12.52
N THR A 41 -28.01 2.89 -12.29
CA THR A 41 -28.59 3.87 -13.21
C THR A 41 -27.96 3.79 -14.60
N CYS A 42 -26.77 3.18 -14.71
CA CYS A 42 -26.13 2.87 -15.98
C CYS A 42 -26.91 1.88 -16.88
N CYS A 43 -27.78 1.04 -16.31
CA CYS A 43 -28.43 -0.07 -17.02
C CYS A 43 -29.95 -0.20 -16.78
N GLY A 44 -30.62 0.86 -16.29
CA GLY A 44 -32.09 0.91 -16.20
C GLY A 44 -32.72 -0.17 -15.30
N GLY A 45 -32.04 -0.59 -14.23
CA GLY A 45 -32.57 -1.59 -13.29
C GLY A 45 -32.46 -3.05 -13.77
N ARG A 46 -31.59 -3.35 -14.74
CA ARG A 46 -31.26 -4.73 -15.16
C ARG A 46 -29.86 -5.11 -14.67
N PRO A 47 -29.73 -5.90 -13.59
CA PRO A 47 -28.44 -6.26 -12.99
C PRO A 47 -27.50 -6.99 -13.95
N ASP A 48 -28.06 -7.78 -14.87
CA ASP A 48 -27.33 -8.62 -15.83
C ASP A 48 -26.58 -7.82 -16.91
N LEU A 49 -26.94 -6.55 -17.12
CA LEU A 49 -26.31 -5.66 -18.09
C LEU A 49 -25.03 -4.99 -17.56
N CYS A 50 -24.77 -5.05 -16.25
CA CYS A 50 -23.54 -4.52 -15.64
C CYS A 50 -22.34 -5.46 -15.87
N ARG A 51 -21.97 -5.69 -17.14
CA ARG A 51 -20.71 -6.37 -17.51
C ARG A 51 -19.45 -5.56 -17.20
N LEU A 52 -19.56 -4.37 -16.62
CA LEU A 52 -18.41 -3.51 -16.32
C LEU A 52 -17.37 -4.21 -15.43
N LYS A 53 -17.81 -4.97 -14.41
CA LYS A 53 -16.91 -5.78 -13.56
C LYS A 53 -16.23 -6.93 -14.32
N SER A 54 -16.80 -7.33 -15.46
CA SER A 54 -16.26 -8.41 -16.30
C SER A 54 -15.28 -7.92 -17.37
N SER A 55 -15.24 -6.61 -17.64
CA SER A 55 -14.31 -6.00 -18.61
C SER A 55 -12.87 -6.24 -18.18
N ASP A 56 -12.02 -6.61 -19.14
CA ASP A 56 -10.60 -6.89 -18.88
C ASP A 56 -9.88 -5.66 -18.32
N ALA A 57 -10.26 -4.45 -18.76
CA ALA A 57 -9.74 -3.19 -18.22
C ALA A 57 -10.11 -3.00 -16.73
N TYR A 58 -11.34 -3.37 -16.34
CA TYR A 58 -11.75 -3.30 -14.93
C TYR A 58 -11.03 -4.34 -14.08
N LYS A 59 -10.88 -5.58 -14.58
CA LYS A 59 -10.14 -6.64 -13.87
C LYS A 59 -8.66 -6.30 -13.71
N LYS A 60 -8.05 -5.62 -14.69
CA LYS A 60 -6.65 -5.18 -14.62
C LYS A 60 -6.46 -4.09 -13.56
N ALA A 61 -7.35 -3.11 -13.50
CA ALA A 61 -7.25 -2.00 -12.55
C ALA A 61 -7.75 -2.36 -11.13
N TRP A 62 -8.82 -3.15 -11.01
CA TRP A 62 -9.55 -3.41 -9.76
C TRP A 62 -9.71 -4.89 -9.40
N GLY A 63 -9.14 -5.82 -10.18
CA GLY A 63 -9.12 -7.24 -9.85
C GLY A 63 -8.15 -7.58 -8.72
N ASN A 64 -8.15 -8.86 -8.32
CA ASN A 64 -7.24 -9.34 -7.26
C ASN A 64 -5.78 -9.14 -7.69
N ASN A 65 -5.01 -8.44 -6.87
CA ASN A 65 -3.59 -8.22 -7.10
C ASN A 65 -2.87 -9.59 -7.13
N GLN A 66 -2.28 -9.92 -8.27
CA GLN A 66 -1.33 -11.02 -8.42
C GLN A 66 0.08 -10.61 -7.99
N ASP A 67 0.23 -9.45 -7.32
CA ASP A 67 1.51 -9.04 -6.71
C ASP A 67 1.79 -10.03 -5.59
N GLY A 68 2.48 -11.10 -5.96
CA GLY A 68 3.11 -12.01 -5.01
C GLY A 68 3.90 -11.15 -4.04
N VAL A 69 3.52 -11.25 -2.77
CA VAL A 69 4.35 -10.80 -1.66
C VAL A 69 5.78 -11.22 -1.97
N VAL A 70 6.70 -10.26 -2.02
CA VAL A 70 8.12 -10.52 -2.25
C VAL A 70 8.62 -11.36 -1.07
N ALA A 71 8.48 -12.69 -1.20
CA ALA A 71 8.84 -13.68 -0.20
C ALA A 71 10.32 -14.08 -0.28
N SER A 72 11.08 -13.49 -1.21
CA SER A 72 12.53 -13.59 -1.20
C SER A 72 13.09 -12.55 -0.25
N GLN A 73 13.14 -12.93 1.03
CA GLN A 73 14.08 -12.35 1.99
C GLN A 73 15.46 -12.29 1.30
N PRO A 74 16.19 -11.17 1.34
CA PRO A 74 17.40 -11.00 0.56
C PRO A 74 18.39 -12.10 0.96
N ALA A 75 18.57 -13.07 0.06
CA ALA A 75 19.68 -13.98 0.16
C ALA A 75 20.94 -13.11 0.02
N ARG A 76 21.85 -13.18 1.00
CA ARG A 76 23.18 -12.62 0.84
C ARG A 76 23.82 -13.29 -0.37
N VAL A 77 23.75 -12.64 -1.53
CA VAL A 77 24.55 -13.02 -2.69
C VAL A 77 25.94 -12.50 -2.39
N VAL A 78 26.70 -13.27 -1.63
CA VAL A 78 28.15 -13.07 -1.54
C VAL A 78 28.67 -13.54 -2.89
N ASP A 79 29.17 -12.61 -3.70
CA ASP A 79 29.88 -12.96 -4.91
C ASP A 79 31.13 -13.74 -4.49
N GLU A 80 31.30 -14.97 -5.01
CA GLU A 80 32.40 -15.87 -4.67
C GLU A 80 33.77 -15.25 -4.99
N ARG A 81 33.79 -14.20 -5.84
CA ARG A 81 34.97 -13.38 -6.12
C ARG A 81 35.33 -12.40 -5.01
N GLU A 82 34.38 -11.92 -4.20
CA GLU A 82 34.66 -11.09 -3.04
C GLU A 82 35.17 -11.91 -1.84
N GLN A 83 34.88 -13.20 -1.82
CA GLN A 83 35.34 -14.10 -0.75
C GLN A 83 36.85 -14.40 -0.85
N MET A 84 37.47 -14.19 -2.01
CA MET A 84 38.92 -14.40 -2.21
C MET A 84 39.76 -13.11 -2.16
N ALA A 85 39.14 -11.92 -2.03
CA ALA A 85 39.86 -10.64 -2.02
C ALA A 85 40.19 -10.11 -0.61
N ILE A 86 39.57 -10.65 0.45
CA ILE A 86 39.73 -10.17 1.83
C ILE A 86 40.69 -11.09 2.62
N SER A 87 41.80 -11.51 2.03
CA SER A 87 42.85 -12.27 2.75
C SER A 87 44.14 -11.48 2.96
N GLY A 88 44.22 -10.26 2.44
CA GLY A 88 45.27 -9.30 2.76
C GLY A 88 44.59 -7.97 3.03
N GLY A 89 44.97 -7.28 4.11
CA GLY A 89 44.36 -6.00 4.52
C GLY A 89 44.16 -5.02 3.35
N PHE A 90 43.23 -4.09 3.53
CA PHE A 90 42.82 -3.11 2.52
C PHE A 90 43.98 -2.25 2.01
N ILE A 91 45.09 -2.19 2.75
CA ILE A 91 46.27 -1.40 2.42
C ILE A 91 47.52 -2.29 2.35
N ARG A 92 48.36 -2.03 1.34
CA ARG A 92 49.71 -2.59 1.30
C ARG A 92 50.61 -1.88 2.31
N ARG A 93 50.97 -2.59 3.37
CA ARG A 93 51.85 -2.11 4.46
C ARG A 93 53.25 -1.80 3.95
N VAL A 94 53.81 -0.64 4.31
CA VAL A 94 55.17 -0.21 3.94
C VAL A 94 56.03 -0.03 5.18
N THR A 95 55.54 0.70 6.17
CA THR A 95 56.26 0.97 7.43
C THR A 95 55.73 0.18 8.62
N ASN A 96 54.56 -0.44 8.50
CA ASN A 96 53.87 -1.21 9.53
C ASN A 96 53.69 -0.41 10.83
N ASP A 97 53.39 0.88 10.68
CA ASP A 97 53.20 1.82 11.78
C ASP A 97 51.73 1.87 12.23
N ALA A 98 51.48 2.53 13.37
CA ALA A 98 50.13 2.64 13.92
C ALA A 98 49.15 3.35 12.97
N ARG A 99 49.66 4.26 12.11
CA ARG A 99 48.85 4.96 11.12
C ARG A 99 48.36 4.03 10.03
N GLU A 100 49.22 3.16 9.49
CA GLU A 100 48.81 2.14 8.51
C GLU A 100 47.78 1.17 9.11
N ASN A 101 47.91 0.79 10.38
CA ASN A 101 46.91 -0.05 11.06
C ASN A 101 45.55 0.67 11.21
N GLU A 102 45.55 1.93 11.64
CA GLU A 102 44.31 2.73 11.77
C GLU A 102 43.62 2.90 10.41
N MET A 103 44.40 3.11 9.33
CA MET A 103 43.82 3.20 7.99
C MET A 103 43.24 1.85 7.52
N ASP A 104 43.84 0.71 7.87
CA ASP A 104 43.32 -0.63 7.58
C ASP A 104 41.98 -0.88 8.31
N GLU A 105 41.91 -0.54 9.61
CA GLU A 105 40.70 -0.62 10.44
C GLU A 105 39.58 0.32 9.95
N ASN A 106 39.93 1.53 9.54
CA ASN A 106 38.96 2.48 8.98
C ASN A 106 38.40 1.97 7.65
N LEU A 107 39.24 1.38 6.78
CA LEU A 107 38.77 0.82 5.51
C LEU A 107 37.94 -0.45 5.68
N GLU A 108 38.20 -1.25 6.71
CA GLU A 108 37.34 -2.38 7.09
C GLU A 108 35.94 -1.90 7.48
N GLN A 109 35.84 -0.85 8.30
CA GLN A 109 34.56 -0.26 8.65
C GLN A 109 33.84 0.33 7.43
N VAL A 110 34.57 1.03 6.55
CA VAL A 110 34.02 1.56 5.30
C VAL A 110 33.49 0.43 4.41
N SER A 111 34.19 -0.71 4.31
CA SER A 111 33.71 -1.89 3.59
C SER A 111 32.38 -2.40 4.15
N GLY A 112 32.25 -2.47 5.48
CA GLY A 112 30.98 -2.81 6.13
C GLY A 112 29.85 -1.82 5.81
N ILE A 113 30.14 -0.52 5.81
CA ILE A 113 29.18 0.54 5.45
C ILE A 113 28.77 0.42 3.97
N ILE A 114 29.71 0.15 3.06
CA ILE A 114 29.42 -0.08 1.64
C ILE A 114 28.51 -1.30 1.47
N GLY A 115 28.73 -2.37 2.23
CA GLY A 115 27.84 -3.54 2.25
C GLY A 115 26.40 -3.19 2.64
N ASN A 116 26.23 -2.32 3.65
CA ASN A 116 24.92 -1.83 4.06
C ASN A 116 24.29 -0.90 3.02
N LEU A 117 25.07 0.01 2.43
CA LEU A 117 24.62 0.90 1.35
C LEU A 117 24.16 0.10 0.13
N ARG A 118 24.85 -1.00 -0.21
CA ARG A 118 24.44 -1.91 -1.28
C ARG A 118 23.09 -2.56 -0.99
N HIS A 119 22.88 -3.05 0.24
CA HIS A 119 21.58 -3.63 0.62
C HIS A 119 20.46 -2.58 0.54
N MET A 120 20.67 -1.39 1.09
CA MET A 120 19.69 -0.29 0.98
C MET A 120 19.41 0.10 -0.48
N ALA A 121 20.41 0.10 -1.35
CA ALA A 121 20.21 0.38 -2.77
C ALA A 121 19.38 -0.70 -3.47
N LEU A 122 19.57 -1.98 -3.12
CA LEU A 122 18.78 -3.09 -3.66
C LEU A 122 17.34 -3.06 -3.14
N ASP A 123 17.16 -2.87 -1.83
CA ASP A 123 15.84 -2.79 -1.20
C ASP A 123 15.05 -1.60 -1.75
N MET A 124 15.71 -0.43 -1.88
CA MET A 124 15.11 0.76 -2.47
C MET A 124 14.78 0.56 -3.96
N GLY A 125 15.62 -0.13 -4.71
CA GLY A 125 15.33 -0.49 -6.11
C GLY A 125 14.07 -1.35 -6.24
N ASN A 126 13.96 -2.41 -5.43
CA ASN A 126 12.79 -3.27 -5.43
C ASN A 126 11.51 -2.54 -4.98
N GLU A 127 11.63 -1.66 -3.98
CA GLU A 127 10.53 -0.84 -3.49
C GLU A 127 10.07 0.15 -4.57
N ILE A 128 10.99 0.80 -5.27
CA ILE A 128 10.68 1.69 -6.41
C ILE A 128 9.95 0.91 -7.51
N ASP A 129 10.42 -0.28 -7.88
CA ASP A 129 9.75 -1.09 -8.90
C ASP A 129 8.33 -1.50 -8.50
N THR A 130 8.14 -1.84 -7.22
CA THR A 130 6.83 -2.20 -6.67
C THR A 130 5.90 -0.99 -6.66
N GLN A 131 6.38 0.17 -6.20
CA GLN A 131 5.63 1.42 -6.20
C GLN A 131 5.29 1.87 -7.63
N ASN A 132 6.20 1.73 -8.60
CA ASN A 132 5.93 2.06 -10.00
C ASN A 132 4.75 1.26 -10.55
N ARG A 133 4.70 -0.06 -10.31
CA ARG A 133 3.55 -0.89 -10.71
C ARG A 133 2.26 -0.50 -9.99
N GLN A 134 2.36 -0.08 -8.73
CA GLN A 134 1.20 0.43 -7.99
C GLN A 134 0.70 1.75 -8.58
N ILE A 135 1.60 2.67 -8.96
CA ILE A 135 1.26 3.93 -9.61
C ILE A 135 0.55 3.66 -10.94
N ASP A 136 1.01 2.71 -11.76
CA ASP A 136 0.33 2.33 -12.99
C ASP A 136 -1.14 1.92 -12.75
N ARG A 137 -1.39 1.10 -11.72
CA ARG A 137 -2.76 0.75 -11.32
C ARG A 137 -3.55 1.97 -10.86
N ILE A 138 -2.94 2.87 -10.09
CA ILE A 138 -3.59 4.11 -9.64
C ILE A 138 -3.95 5.00 -10.82
N MET A 139 -3.08 5.12 -11.82
CA MET A 139 -3.34 5.89 -13.05
C MET A 139 -4.54 5.31 -13.81
N GLU A 140 -4.58 3.99 -14.03
CA GLU A 140 -5.74 3.34 -14.68
C GLU A 140 -7.04 3.57 -13.89
N LYS A 141 -6.99 3.52 -12.55
CA LYS A 141 -8.13 3.86 -11.69
C LYS A 141 -8.53 5.33 -11.78
N ALA A 142 -7.55 6.23 -11.86
CA ALA A 142 -7.78 7.67 -11.97
C ALA A 142 -8.47 8.02 -13.29
N ASP A 143 -8.02 7.46 -14.41
CA ASP A 143 -8.62 7.67 -15.73
C ASP A 143 -10.06 7.14 -15.79
N SER A 144 -10.30 5.96 -15.22
CA SER A 144 -11.65 5.40 -15.10
C SER A 144 -12.56 6.29 -14.25
N ASN A 145 -12.06 6.78 -13.12
CA ASN A 145 -12.82 7.69 -12.26
C ASN A 145 -13.07 9.04 -12.93
N LYS A 146 -12.09 9.58 -13.66
CA LYS A 146 -12.26 10.82 -14.44
C LYS A 146 -13.39 10.68 -15.45
N THR A 147 -13.40 9.59 -16.22
CA THR A 147 -14.47 9.31 -17.18
C THR A 147 -15.83 9.22 -16.49
N ARG A 148 -15.91 8.52 -15.35
CA ARG A 148 -17.15 8.40 -14.56
C ARG A 148 -17.64 9.74 -14.01
N ILE A 149 -16.73 10.59 -13.55
CA ILE A 149 -17.05 11.93 -13.04
C ILE A 149 -17.53 12.82 -14.19
N ASP A 150 -16.86 12.80 -15.34
CA ASP A 150 -17.25 13.59 -16.50
C ASP A 150 -18.64 13.18 -17.02
N GLU A 151 -18.94 11.88 -17.08
CA GLU A 151 -20.28 11.37 -17.40
C GLU A 151 -21.34 11.79 -16.37
N ALA A 152 -21.04 11.69 -15.07
CA ALA A 152 -21.95 12.08 -14.00
C ALA A 152 -22.23 13.59 -14.05
N ASN A 153 -21.21 14.41 -14.29
CA ASN A 153 -21.33 15.86 -14.47
C ASN A 153 -22.19 16.19 -15.70
N GLN A 154 -21.96 15.55 -16.86
CA GLN A 154 -22.78 15.75 -18.05
C GLN A 154 -24.26 15.41 -17.78
N ARG A 155 -24.53 14.32 -17.06
CA ARG A 155 -25.91 13.94 -16.68
C ARG A 155 -26.52 14.98 -15.74
N ALA A 156 -25.79 15.44 -14.72
CA ALA A 156 -26.26 16.48 -13.81
C ALA A 156 -26.53 17.81 -14.54
N THR A 157 -25.66 18.24 -15.46
CA THR A 157 -25.88 19.45 -16.27
C THR A 157 -27.12 19.35 -17.15
N LYS A 158 -27.38 18.19 -17.77
CA LYS A 158 -28.63 17.99 -18.52
C LYS A 158 -29.87 18.10 -17.63
N MET A 159 -29.82 17.59 -16.41
CA MET A 159 -30.92 17.69 -15.44
C MET A 159 -31.15 19.14 -14.98
N LEU A 160 -30.08 19.93 -14.84
CA LEU A 160 -30.17 21.35 -14.45
C LEU A 160 -30.59 22.27 -15.60
N GLY A 161 -30.19 21.97 -16.84
CA GLY A 161 -30.51 22.77 -18.03
C GLY A 161 -31.84 22.41 -18.70
N SER A 162 -32.57 21.43 -18.19
CA SER A 162 -33.91 21.05 -18.67
C SER A 162 -35.05 21.73 -17.86
N GLY A 163 -34.76 22.85 -17.20
CA GLY A 163 -35.73 23.67 -16.47
C GLY A 163 -36.26 24.83 -17.30
#